data_AF-A0A1B1UDT2-F1
#
_entry.id   AF-A0A1B1UDT2-F1
#
_cell.length_a   1.000
_cell.length_b   1.000
_cell.length_c   1.000
_cell.angle_alpha   90.00
_cell.angle_beta   90.00
_cell.angle_gamma   90.00
#
_symmetry.space_group_name_H-M   'P 1'
#
loop_
_entity.id
_entity.type
_entity.pdbx_description
1 polymer ?
#
loop_
_entity_poly.entity_id
_entity_poly.type
_entity_poly.pdbx_seq_one_letter_code
_entity_poly.pdbx_strand_id
1 'polypeptide(L)'
;MRRLLWGALIVICAAPAAAFLFAWSGVYNIAASSGHLALVSRFLQFGMQNSVETYSIGIEVPRLGPALSERGMLYFQFGCAPCHGAPGLSRNPVALAMLPPPPDLTRASNDWSDAQLFRIVKHGIKYTGMPAWPAPSRDDEVWALVAFLRRMPQFPAGEYKAATRLRDSENAAARMIANEGLIVGPFACAGCHGSRGEGSALGGIPRLAGQKTAYLEMALEDFAAATRPSGMMEPPTVNLDRQQRSELAKYYSSISLDEATNKITEAVSELRQRGAVLAEQGAPSRRIPACQACHGKDGLARENVPQYPALAGQHADYLGNQLQLFRAGKRGGRLAEVMSATARGLTDDDIEAVAMYYSALR
;
A
#
# COMPACT_ATOMS: atom_id res chain seq x y z
N MET A 1 -22.09 -48.09 -27.96
CA MET A 1 -22.56 -46.96 -27.10
C MET A 1 -22.81 -47.34 -25.65
N ARG A 2 -23.70 -48.28 -25.31
CA ARG A 2 -24.02 -48.61 -23.89
C ARG A 2 -22.81 -49.00 -23.03
N ARG A 3 -21.90 -49.85 -23.53
CA ARG A 3 -20.67 -50.25 -22.81
C ARG A 3 -19.68 -49.10 -22.57
N LEU A 4 -19.58 -48.15 -23.51
CA LEU A 4 -18.76 -46.94 -23.38
C LEU A 4 -19.37 -45.97 -22.35
N LEU A 5 -20.69 -45.84 -22.34
CA LEU A 5 -21.42 -45.02 -21.36
C LEU A 5 -21.29 -45.60 -19.93
N TRP A 6 -21.42 -46.91 -19.76
CA TRP A 6 -21.19 -47.58 -18.47
C TRP A 6 -19.73 -47.48 -18.02
N GLY A 7 -18.76 -47.61 -18.94
CA GLY A 7 -17.35 -47.41 -18.64
C GLY A 7 -17.05 -45.97 -18.17
N ALA A 8 -17.60 -44.97 -18.86
CA ALA A 8 -17.47 -43.57 -18.45
C ALA A 8 -18.12 -43.31 -17.07
N LEU A 9 -19.30 -43.87 -16.81
CA LEU A 9 -20.03 -43.69 -15.55
C LEU A 9 -19.29 -44.33 -14.36
N ILE A 10 -18.69 -45.51 -14.56
CA ILE A 10 -17.83 -46.15 -13.56
C ILE A 10 -16.61 -45.28 -13.26
N VAL A 11 -15.92 -44.75 -14.28
CA VAL A 11 -14.76 -43.87 -14.06
C VAL A 11 -15.15 -42.58 -13.33
N ILE A 12 -16.28 -41.97 -13.71
CA ILE A 12 -16.80 -40.74 -13.08
C ILE A 12 -17.15 -40.96 -11.61
N CYS A 13 -17.68 -42.13 -11.23
CA CYS A 13 -18.01 -42.43 -9.84
C CYS A 13 -16.83 -42.98 -9.03
N ALA A 14 -15.96 -43.79 -9.65
CA ALA A 14 -14.84 -44.44 -8.97
C ALA A 14 -13.68 -43.48 -8.70
N ALA A 15 -13.43 -42.50 -9.59
CA ALA A 15 -12.32 -41.57 -9.41
C ALA A 15 -12.46 -40.65 -8.18
N PRO A 16 -13.63 -40.03 -7.89
CA PRO A 16 -13.83 -39.27 -6.66
C PRO A 16 -13.74 -40.14 -5.41
N ALA A 17 -14.30 -41.36 -5.45
CA ALA A 17 -14.22 -42.31 -4.34
C ALA A 17 -12.76 -42.73 -4.06
N ALA A 18 -11.98 -43.00 -5.11
CA ALA A 18 -10.56 -43.33 -5.00
C ALA A 18 -9.75 -42.13 -4.47
N ALA A 19 -10.01 -40.91 -4.96
CA ALA A 19 -9.36 -39.70 -4.46
C ALA A 19 -9.68 -39.45 -2.98
N PHE A 20 -10.93 -39.65 -2.57
CA PHE A 20 -11.35 -39.58 -1.17
C PHE A 20 -10.63 -40.62 -0.32
N LEU A 21 -10.64 -41.90 -0.73
CA LEU A 21 -9.94 -42.96 0.01
C LEU A 21 -8.44 -42.71 0.10
N PHE A 22 -7.82 -42.18 -0.96
CA PHE A 22 -6.41 -41.78 -0.95
C PHE A 22 -6.14 -40.67 0.07
N ALA A 23 -6.95 -39.61 0.08
CA ALA A 23 -6.84 -38.54 1.06
C ALA A 23 -7.10 -39.04 2.49
N TRP A 24 -8.09 -39.91 2.68
CA TRP A 24 -8.47 -40.48 3.97
C TRP A 24 -7.42 -41.46 4.51
N SER A 25 -6.70 -42.17 3.63
CA SER A 25 -5.68 -43.16 4.02
C SER A 25 -4.46 -42.56 4.73
N GLY A 26 -4.24 -41.25 4.63
CA GLY A 26 -3.04 -40.59 5.17
C GLY A 26 -1.75 -40.90 4.40
N VAL A 27 -1.82 -41.62 3.28
CA VAL A 27 -0.66 -41.97 2.44
C VAL A 27 -0.06 -40.73 1.77
N TYR A 28 -0.86 -39.69 1.52
CA TYR A 28 -0.37 -38.43 0.97
C TYR A 28 0.38 -37.62 2.04
N ASN A 29 1.71 -37.58 1.94
CA ASN A 29 2.54 -36.77 2.81
C ASN A 29 2.29 -35.27 2.58
N ILE A 30 1.80 -34.59 3.62
CA ILE A 30 1.53 -33.14 3.61
C ILE A 30 2.70 -32.30 4.14
N ALA A 31 3.83 -32.92 4.50
CA ALA A 31 4.98 -32.20 5.03
C ALA A 31 5.53 -31.21 4.01
N ALA A 32 5.53 -29.92 4.36
CA ALA A 32 6.09 -28.85 3.53
C ALA A 32 7.62 -28.93 3.39
N SER A 33 8.29 -29.75 4.22
CA SER A 33 9.71 -30.09 4.08
C SER A 33 10.00 -31.03 2.91
N SER A 34 8.97 -31.60 2.28
CA SER A 34 9.08 -32.40 1.06
C SER A 34 8.33 -31.74 -0.10
N GLY A 35 8.98 -31.66 -1.27
CA GLY A 35 8.39 -31.09 -2.47
C GLY A 35 7.26 -31.95 -3.05
N HIS A 36 6.44 -31.37 -3.93
CA HIS A 36 5.50 -32.17 -4.72
C HIS A 36 6.23 -33.09 -5.70
N LEU A 37 5.53 -34.13 -6.16
CA LEU A 37 5.96 -34.93 -7.32
C LEU A 37 6.23 -34.00 -8.51
N ALA A 38 7.29 -34.25 -9.27
CA ALA A 38 7.72 -33.38 -10.37
C ALA A 38 6.60 -33.08 -11.40
N LEU A 39 5.75 -34.08 -11.68
CA LEU A 39 4.59 -33.90 -12.56
C LEU A 39 3.55 -32.94 -11.96
N VAL A 40 3.30 -33.04 -10.66
CA VAL A 40 2.37 -32.15 -9.94
C VAL A 40 2.92 -30.73 -9.92
N SER A 41 4.21 -30.54 -9.62
CA SER A 41 4.84 -29.20 -9.66
C SER A 41 4.73 -28.56 -11.04
N ARG A 42 5.00 -29.32 -12.12
CA ARG A 42 4.87 -28.82 -13.50
C ARG A 42 3.43 -28.45 -13.84
N PHE A 43 2.46 -29.28 -13.43
CA PHE A 43 1.05 -29.01 -13.65
C PHE A 43 0.57 -27.76 -12.90
N LEU A 44 0.98 -27.59 -11.64
CA LEU A 44 0.66 -26.40 -10.84
C LEU A 44 1.28 -25.14 -11.43
N GLN A 45 2.55 -25.20 -11.86
CA GLN A 45 3.23 -24.09 -12.52
C GLN A 45 2.54 -23.71 -13.84
N PHE A 46 2.21 -24.70 -14.67
CA PHE A 46 1.45 -24.50 -15.90
C PHE A 46 0.08 -23.85 -15.62
N GLY A 47 -0.68 -24.37 -14.64
CA GLY A 47 -1.97 -23.81 -14.26
C GLY A 47 -1.87 -22.38 -13.75
N MET A 48 -0.84 -22.07 -12.96
CA MET A 48 -0.56 -20.72 -12.48
C MET A 48 -0.26 -19.76 -13.63
N GLN A 49 0.64 -20.13 -14.55
CA GLN A 49 1.01 -19.28 -15.70
C GLN A 49 -0.18 -18.99 -16.61
N ASN A 50 -0.93 -20.02 -17.03
CA ASN A 50 -2.11 -19.83 -17.87
C ASN A 50 -3.21 -19.01 -17.18
N SER A 51 -3.37 -19.20 -15.87
CA SER A 51 -4.34 -18.42 -15.08
C SER A 51 -3.93 -16.95 -15.03
N VAL A 52 -2.67 -16.65 -14.72
CA VAL A 52 -2.16 -15.26 -14.71
C VAL A 52 -2.34 -14.62 -16.08
N GLU A 53 -1.98 -15.33 -17.15
CA GLU A 53 -2.17 -14.85 -18.52
C GLU A 53 -3.64 -14.54 -18.82
N THR A 54 -4.53 -15.52 -18.64
CA THR A 54 -5.97 -15.39 -18.91
C THR A 54 -6.60 -14.24 -18.12
N TYR A 55 -6.33 -14.16 -16.82
CA TYR A 55 -6.95 -13.17 -15.94
C TYR A 55 -6.22 -11.82 -15.92
N SER A 56 -5.17 -11.66 -16.73
CA SER A 56 -4.53 -10.36 -16.99
C SER A 56 -5.09 -9.66 -18.23
N ILE A 57 -5.87 -10.36 -19.06
CA ILE A 57 -6.49 -9.79 -20.26
C ILE A 57 -7.47 -8.68 -19.86
N GLY A 58 -7.34 -7.53 -20.53
CA GLY A 58 -8.21 -6.36 -20.30
C GLY A 58 -7.85 -5.50 -19.09
N ILE A 59 -6.75 -5.80 -18.38
CA ILE A 59 -6.24 -4.92 -17.34
C ILE A 59 -5.59 -3.69 -17.98
N GLU A 60 -6.14 -2.51 -17.72
CA GLU A 60 -5.57 -1.23 -18.16
C GLU A 60 -4.33 -0.88 -17.33
N VAL A 61 -3.19 -0.70 -17.99
CA VAL A 61 -1.92 -0.36 -17.35
C VAL A 61 -1.80 1.17 -17.29
N PRO A 62 -1.73 1.79 -16.10
CA PRO A 62 -1.51 3.22 -15.98
C PRO A 62 -0.05 3.58 -16.29
N ARG A 63 0.23 4.88 -16.42
CA ARG A 63 1.60 5.37 -16.57
C ARG A 63 2.42 5.08 -15.30
N LEU A 64 3.44 4.23 -15.41
CA LEU A 64 4.34 3.87 -14.32
C LEU A 64 5.46 4.91 -14.13
N GLY A 65 5.11 6.09 -13.60
CA GLY A 65 6.05 7.20 -13.40
C GLY A 65 6.96 7.06 -12.16
N PRO A 66 8.00 7.92 -12.05
CA PRO A 66 8.95 7.90 -10.92
C PRO A 66 8.29 8.00 -9.54
N ALA A 67 7.37 8.94 -9.33
CA ALA A 67 6.66 9.13 -8.06
C ALA A 67 5.87 7.87 -7.62
N LEU A 68 5.24 7.19 -8.59
CA LEU A 68 4.50 5.94 -8.34
C LEU A 68 5.46 4.81 -7.95
N SER A 69 6.59 4.69 -8.65
CA SER A 69 7.66 3.74 -8.31
C SER A 69 8.28 4.01 -6.94
N GLU A 70 8.40 5.26 -6.53
CA GLU A 70 8.98 5.63 -5.25
C GLU A 70 8.08 5.25 -4.07
N ARG A 71 6.78 5.48 -4.20
CA ARG A 71 5.78 4.96 -3.27
C ARG A 71 5.82 3.43 -3.21
N GLY A 72 5.92 2.79 -4.38
CA GLY A 72 6.02 1.34 -4.52
C GLY A 72 7.23 0.74 -3.82
N MET A 73 8.38 1.43 -3.86
CA MET A 73 9.59 1.01 -3.18
C MET A 73 9.39 0.87 -1.66
N LEU A 74 8.68 1.83 -1.06
CA LEU A 74 8.39 1.79 0.38
C LEU A 74 7.38 0.68 0.70
N TYR A 75 6.36 0.48 -0.14
CA TYR A 75 5.42 -0.62 0.03
C TYR A 75 6.13 -1.97 -0.08
N PHE A 76 7.05 -2.09 -1.02
CA PHE A 76 7.84 -3.29 -1.24
C PHE A 76 8.72 -3.59 -0.03
N GLN A 77 9.41 -2.59 0.53
CA GLN A 77 10.30 -2.77 1.67
C GLN A 77 9.61 -3.40 2.88
N PHE A 78 8.39 -2.96 3.20
CA PHE A 78 7.68 -3.43 4.39
C PHE A 78 6.74 -4.61 4.10
N GLY A 79 6.20 -4.72 2.88
CA GLY A 79 5.23 -5.76 2.52
C GLY A 79 5.81 -6.98 1.81
N CYS A 80 6.85 -6.80 0.99
CA CYS A 80 7.34 -7.85 0.08
C CYS A 80 8.76 -8.33 0.41
N ALA A 81 9.66 -7.42 0.78
CA ALA A 81 11.06 -7.71 1.04
C ALA A 81 11.31 -8.75 2.15
N PRO A 82 10.50 -8.86 3.22
CA PRO A 82 10.68 -9.92 4.22
C PRO A 82 10.67 -11.35 3.65
N CYS A 83 9.94 -11.58 2.54
CA CYS A 83 9.88 -12.87 1.86
C CYS A 83 10.76 -12.90 0.60
N HIS A 84 10.72 -11.85 -0.21
CA HIS A 84 11.35 -11.81 -1.54
C HIS A 84 12.77 -11.25 -1.55
N GLY A 85 13.26 -10.71 -0.43
CA GLY A 85 14.49 -9.93 -0.39
C GLY A 85 14.34 -8.60 -1.13
N ALA A 86 15.45 -7.88 -1.29
CA ALA A 86 15.49 -6.61 -2.02
C ALA A 86 16.88 -6.37 -2.64
N PRO A 87 17.10 -5.31 -3.43
CA PRO A 87 18.43 -5.01 -3.95
C PRO A 87 19.45 -4.87 -2.81
N GLY A 88 20.42 -5.77 -2.75
CA GLY A 88 21.42 -5.83 -1.68
C GLY A 88 20.93 -6.37 -0.33
N LEU A 89 19.75 -6.98 -0.29
CA LEU A 89 19.20 -7.70 0.87
C LEU A 89 18.86 -9.14 0.48
N SER A 90 19.51 -10.09 1.15
CA SER A 90 19.24 -11.52 0.97
C SER A 90 17.83 -11.89 1.41
N ARG A 91 17.24 -12.90 0.75
CA ARG A 91 15.97 -13.51 1.16
C ARG A 91 16.11 -14.19 2.52
N ASN A 92 15.08 -14.05 3.35
CA ASN A 92 15.02 -14.66 4.68
C ASN A 92 15.06 -16.21 4.55
N PRO A 93 15.94 -16.92 5.29
CA PRO A 93 15.99 -18.39 5.28
C PRO A 93 14.66 -19.07 5.61
N VAL A 94 13.84 -18.48 6.50
CA VAL A 94 12.49 -18.97 6.81
C VAL A 94 11.59 -18.89 5.59
N ALA A 95 11.65 -17.78 4.84
CA ALA A 95 10.89 -17.63 3.61
C ALA A 95 11.38 -18.59 2.52
N LEU A 96 12.70 -18.83 2.41
CA LEU A 96 13.27 -19.82 1.50
C LEU A 96 12.88 -21.27 1.82
N ALA A 97 12.42 -21.55 3.03
CA ALA A 97 11.90 -22.86 3.42
C ALA A 97 10.41 -23.05 3.05
N MET A 98 9.73 -22.04 2.49
CA MET A 98 8.38 -22.19 1.94
C MET A 98 8.38 -23.10 0.70
N LEU A 99 7.24 -23.74 0.44
CA LEU A 99 7.04 -24.58 -0.73
C LEU A 99 5.88 -24.04 -1.59
N PRO A 100 6.13 -23.52 -2.80
CA PRO A 100 7.45 -23.21 -3.37
C PRO A 100 8.12 -22.02 -2.65
N PRO A 101 9.46 -21.90 -2.72
CA PRO A 101 10.16 -20.76 -2.16
C PRO A 101 9.82 -19.48 -2.95
N PRO A 102 9.71 -18.31 -2.30
CA PRO A 102 9.45 -17.05 -2.98
C PRO A 102 10.59 -16.73 -3.95
N PRO A 103 10.30 -16.36 -5.20
CA PRO A 103 11.32 -16.05 -6.20
C PRO A 103 12.09 -14.76 -5.84
N ASP A 104 13.28 -14.64 -6.39
CA ASP A 104 14.04 -13.39 -6.40
C ASP A 104 13.42 -12.43 -7.42
N LEU A 105 12.76 -11.38 -6.93
CA LEU A 105 12.04 -10.43 -7.76
C LEU A 105 12.95 -9.46 -8.52
N THR A 106 14.25 -9.42 -8.23
CA THR A 106 15.21 -8.66 -9.07
C THR A 106 15.40 -9.30 -10.46
N ARG A 107 14.99 -10.57 -10.62
CA ARG A 107 15.05 -11.30 -11.88
C ARG A 107 13.67 -11.68 -12.37
N ALA A 108 12.90 -12.34 -11.50
CA ALA A 108 11.61 -12.94 -11.86
C ALA A 108 10.55 -11.91 -12.27
N SER A 109 10.68 -10.63 -11.88
CA SER A 109 9.73 -9.60 -12.32
C SER A 109 9.77 -9.35 -13.84
N ASN A 110 10.92 -9.59 -14.49
CA ASN A 110 11.09 -9.39 -15.93
C ASN A 110 10.38 -10.44 -16.78
N ASP A 111 10.00 -11.59 -16.19
CA ASP A 111 9.34 -12.68 -16.90
C ASP A 111 7.84 -12.42 -17.13
N TRP A 112 7.29 -11.39 -16.51
CA TRP A 112 5.86 -11.06 -16.53
C TRP A 112 5.62 -9.68 -17.12
N SER A 113 4.47 -9.46 -17.78
CA SER A 113 3.99 -8.14 -18.21
C SER A 113 3.45 -7.31 -17.03
N ASP A 114 3.20 -6.01 -17.22
CA ASP A 114 2.73 -5.13 -16.14
C ASP A 114 1.36 -5.57 -15.61
N ALA A 115 0.45 -5.94 -16.51
CA ALA A 115 -0.86 -6.50 -16.17
C ALA A 115 -0.76 -7.82 -15.41
N GLN A 116 0.19 -8.69 -15.78
CA GLN A 116 0.44 -9.96 -15.09
C GLN A 116 1.04 -9.73 -13.70
N LEU A 117 1.98 -8.81 -13.55
CA LEU A 117 2.51 -8.40 -12.25
C LEU A 117 1.41 -7.83 -11.36
N PHE A 118 0.55 -6.97 -11.90
CA PHE A 118 -0.61 -6.45 -11.17
C PHE A 118 -1.52 -7.58 -10.71
N ARG A 119 -1.86 -8.53 -11.59
CA ARG A 119 -2.69 -9.70 -11.26
C ARG A 119 -2.08 -10.51 -10.12
N ILE A 120 -0.79 -10.81 -10.20
CA ILE A 120 -0.04 -11.59 -9.21
C ILE A 120 -0.01 -10.86 -7.86
N VAL A 121 0.36 -9.58 -7.85
CA VAL A 121 0.45 -8.80 -6.59
C VAL A 121 -0.92 -8.59 -5.96
N LYS A 122 -1.95 -8.29 -6.78
CA LYS A 122 -3.32 -8.05 -6.27
C LYS A 122 -3.95 -9.29 -5.66
N HIS A 123 -3.80 -10.45 -6.29
CA HIS A 123 -4.54 -11.65 -5.93
C HIS A 123 -3.70 -12.75 -5.28
N GLY A 124 -2.39 -12.59 -5.24
CA GLY A 124 -1.46 -13.63 -4.78
C GLY A 124 -1.47 -14.85 -5.69
N ILE A 125 -0.89 -15.93 -5.19
CA ILE A 125 -0.86 -17.22 -5.90
C ILE A 125 -1.41 -18.30 -4.97
N LYS A 126 -2.56 -18.85 -5.34
CA LYS A 126 -3.22 -19.93 -4.60
C LYS A 126 -2.28 -21.13 -4.45
N TYR A 127 -2.34 -21.79 -3.29
CA TYR A 127 -1.47 -22.94 -2.94
C TYR A 127 0.01 -22.58 -2.80
N THR A 128 0.33 -21.33 -2.49
CA THR A 128 1.68 -20.88 -2.15
C THR A 128 1.65 -20.00 -0.91
N GLY A 129 2.81 -19.61 -0.40
CA GLY A 129 2.93 -18.60 0.65
C GLY A 129 2.65 -17.16 0.21
N MET A 130 2.31 -16.91 -1.06
CA MET A 130 2.08 -15.57 -1.60
C MET A 130 0.61 -15.14 -1.41
N PRO A 131 0.32 -14.22 -0.46
CA PRO A 131 -1.05 -13.80 -0.17
C PRO A 131 -1.58 -12.81 -1.23
N ALA A 132 -2.90 -12.63 -1.23
CA ALA A 132 -3.53 -11.51 -1.95
C ALA A 132 -3.26 -10.18 -1.24
N TRP A 133 -3.38 -9.07 -1.97
CA TRP A 133 -3.29 -7.74 -1.38
C TRP A 133 -4.44 -7.54 -0.38
N PRO A 134 -4.16 -7.14 0.87
CA PRO A 134 -5.17 -7.09 1.93
C PRO A 134 -6.29 -6.05 1.68
N ALA A 135 -6.01 -4.99 0.91
CA ALA A 135 -6.98 -3.96 0.54
C ALA A 135 -7.40 -4.09 -0.94
N PRO A 136 -8.35 -4.98 -1.30
CA PRO A 136 -8.63 -5.34 -2.71
C PRO A 136 -9.17 -4.21 -3.58
N SER A 137 -9.68 -3.13 -2.97
CA SER A 137 -10.15 -1.92 -3.66
C SER A 137 -9.02 -0.95 -4.02
N ARG A 138 -7.82 -1.14 -3.45
CA ARG A 138 -6.67 -0.22 -3.54
C ARG A 138 -5.70 -0.60 -4.66
N ASP A 139 -6.22 -0.56 -5.89
CA ASP A 139 -5.42 -0.79 -7.10
C ASP A 139 -4.22 0.16 -7.22
N ASP A 140 -4.35 1.37 -6.67
CA ASP A 140 -3.29 2.37 -6.63
C ASP A 140 -2.05 1.90 -5.85
N GLU A 141 -2.24 1.11 -4.78
CA GLU A 141 -1.13 0.54 -4.01
C GLU A 141 -0.43 -0.58 -4.79
N VAL A 142 -1.22 -1.42 -5.47
CA VAL A 142 -0.70 -2.50 -6.32
C VAL A 142 0.08 -1.94 -7.52
N TRP A 143 -0.44 -0.91 -8.19
CA TRP A 143 0.27 -0.27 -9.30
C TRP A 143 1.55 0.44 -8.86
N ALA A 144 1.59 0.99 -7.63
CA ALA A 144 2.83 1.48 -7.05
C ALA A 144 3.89 0.38 -6.97
N LEU A 145 3.52 -0.80 -6.44
CA LEU A 145 4.41 -1.96 -6.39
C LEU A 145 4.87 -2.39 -7.78
N VAL A 146 3.97 -2.48 -8.77
CA VAL A 146 4.35 -2.84 -10.15
C VAL A 146 5.34 -1.83 -10.74
N ALA A 147 5.12 -0.53 -10.55
CA ALA A 147 6.05 0.50 -10.99
C ALA A 147 7.45 0.31 -10.37
N PHE A 148 7.52 -0.04 -9.09
CA PHE A 148 8.79 -0.34 -8.44
C PHE A 148 9.42 -1.64 -8.93
N LEU A 149 8.65 -2.72 -9.10
CA LEU A 149 9.14 -4.03 -9.58
C LEU A 149 9.82 -3.94 -10.96
N ARG A 150 9.43 -2.95 -11.78
CA ARG A 150 10.10 -2.63 -13.06
C ARG A 150 11.41 -1.90 -12.90
N ARG A 151 11.53 -1.02 -11.91
CA ARG A 151 12.75 -0.27 -11.63
C ARG A 151 13.76 -1.08 -10.81
N MET A 152 13.27 -1.99 -9.98
CA MET A 152 14.03 -2.76 -8.99
C MET A 152 15.25 -3.52 -9.55
N PRO A 153 15.19 -4.22 -10.71
CA PRO A 153 16.35 -4.93 -11.26
C PRO A 153 17.57 -4.04 -11.53
N GLN A 154 17.33 -2.75 -11.78
CA GLN A 154 18.35 -1.75 -12.11
C GLN A 154 18.69 -0.85 -10.91
N PHE A 155 18.02 -1.04 -9.77
CA PHE A 155 18.14 -0.15 -8.62
C PHE A 155 19.41 -0.49 -7.80
N PRO A 156 20.37 0.43 -7.65
CA PRO A 156 21.59 0.14 -6.89
C PRO A 156 21.29 -0.17 -5.42
N ALA A 157 21.91 -1.22 -4.86
CA ALA A 157 21.70 -1.65 -3.48
C ALA A 157 21.93 -0.54 -2.44
N GLY A 158 22.97 0.30 -2.64
CA GLY A 158 23.28 1.42 -1.75
C GLY A 158 22.20 2.50 -1.76
N GLU A 159 21.65 2.80 -2.95
CA GLU A 159 20.56 3.75 -3.11
C GLU A 159 19.26 3.22 -2.52
N TYR A 160 18.98 1.92 -2.67
CA TYR A 160 17.77 1.31 -2.11
C TYR A 160 17.74 1.46 -0.59
N LYS A 161 18.84 1.14 0.09
CA LYS A 161 18.96 1.29 1.55
C LYS A 161 18.83 2.74 2.01
N ALA A 162 19.38 3.68 1.24
CA ALA A 162 19.27 5.11 1.54
C ALA A 162 17.82 5.61 1.39
N ALA A 163 17.16 5.25 0.28
CA ALA A 163 15.82 5.73 -0.04
C ALA A 163 14.72 5.12 0.84
N THR A 164 14.92 3.90 1.34
CA THR A 164 14.03 3.23 2.30
C THR A 164 14.34 3.57 3.77
N ARG A 165 15.30 4.47 4.01
CA ARG A 165 15.74 4.90 5.35
C ARG A 165 16.13 3.73 6.29
N LEU A 166 16.56 2.60 5.71
CA LEU A 166 17.06 1.47 6.49
C LEU A 166 18.26 1.85 7.36
N ARG A 167 19.09 2.81 6.93
CA ARG A 167 20.23 3.33 7.71
C ARG A 167 19.81 4.07 8.98
N ASP A 168 18.71 4.82 8.94
CA ASP A 168 18.17 5.49 10.12
C ASP A 168 17.51 4.47 11.06
N SER A 169 16.92 3.41 10.49
CA SER A 169 16.36 2.28 11.23
C SER A 169 17.42 1.43 11.93
N GLU A 170 18.62 1.25 11.37
CA GLU A 170 19.73 0.54 12.03
C GLU A 170 20.19 1.30 13.29
N ASN A 171 20.26 2.63 13.21
CA ASN A 171 20.54 3.50 14.36
C ASN A 171 19.37 3.58 15.35
N ALA A 172 18.11 3.49 14.87
CA ALA A 172 16.92 3.39 15.70
C ALA A 172 16.78 2.01 16.36
N ALA A 173 17.20 0.93 15.71
CA ALA A 173 17.23 -0.43 16.25
C ALA A 173 18.31 -0.55 17.33
N ALA A 174 19.46 0.10 17.16
CA ALA A 174 20.45 0.28 18.22
C ALA A 174 19.87 1.05 19.43
N ARG A 175 18.94 1.99 19.20
CA ARG A 175 18.17 2.67 20.26
C ARG A 175 17.01 1.84 20.82
N MET A 176 16.45 0.92 20.05
CA MET A 176 15.35 0.01 20.42
C MET A 176 15.85 -1.15 21.31
N ILE A 177 17.11 -1.56 21.14
CA ILE A 177 17.82 -2.46 22.07
C ILE A 177 18.07 -1.76 23.42
N ALA A 178 18.11 -0.43 23.45
CA ALA A 178 18.42 0.36 24.64
C ALA A 178 17.17 0.85 25.42
N ASN A 179 15.96 0.78 24.87
CA ASN A 179 14.73 1.21 25.55
C ASN A 179 13.69 0.09 25.58
N GLU A 180 13.31 -0.27 26.80
CA GLU A 180 12.45 -1.39 27.18
C GLU A 180 11.15 -1.52 26.35
N GLY A 181 10.99 -2.69 25.71
CA GLY A 181 9.84 -3.52 26.03
C GLY A 181 8.55 -3.40 25.23
N LEU A 182 8.48 -2.65 24.12
CA LEU A 182 7.28 -2.66 23.26
C LEU A 182 7.60 -3.11 21.82
N ILE A 183 7.15 -4.31 21.47
CA ILE A 183 7.16 -4.86 20.09
C ILE A 183 6.31 -3.98 19.14
N VAL A 184 5.53 -3.04 19.66
CA VAL A 184 4.67 -2.10 18.91
C VAL A 184 4.80 -0.67 19.47
N GLY A 185 6.01 -0.11 19.51
CA GLY A 185 6.25 1.30 19.88
C GLY A 185 6.13 2.28 18.69
N PRO A 186 6.16 3.61 18.93
CA PRO A 186 6.17 4.65 17.88
C PRO A 186 7.28 4.49 16.83
N PHE A 187 8.32 3.70 17.13
CA PHE A 187 9.36 3.28 16.20
C PHE A 187 8.85 2.43 15.02
N ALA A 188 7.75 1.69 15.17
CA ALA A 188 7.11 0.97 14.07
C ALA A 188 6.47 1.94 13.05
N CYS A 189 5.85 3.01 13.53
CA CYS A 189 5.29 4.05 12.66
C CYS A 189 6.40 4.85 11.98
N ALA A 190 7.47 5.16 12.72
CA ALA A 190 8.61 5.94 12.24
C ALA A 190 9.37 5.28 11.09
N GLY A 191 9.38 3.95 11.01
CA GLY A 191 9.98 3.21 9.88
C GLY A 191 9.41 3.64 8.53
N CYS A 192 8.11 3.97 8.49
CA CYS A 192 7.44 4.50 7.31
C CYS A 192 7.34 6.03 7.34
N HIS A 193 6.81 6.58 8.43
CA HIS A 193 6.43 7.99 8.53
C HIS A 193 7.59 8.92 8.95
N GLY A 194 8.80 8.41 9.12
CA GLY A 194 9.93 9.19 9.58
C GLY A 194 9.97 9.34 11.10
N SER A 195 11.16 9.64 11.63
CA SER A 195 11.41 9.66 13.08
C SER A 195 10.58 10.68 13.84
N ARG A 196 10.12 11.73 13.13
CA ARG A 196 9.27 12.79 13.68
C ARG A 196 7.87 12.76 13.07
N GLY A 197 7.54 11.79 12.22
CA GLY A 197 6.27 11.77 11.48
C GLY A 197 6.24 12.76 10.32
N GLU A 198 7.39 13.15 9.76
CA GLU A 198 7.50 14.07 8.62
C GLU A 198 7.06 13.44 7.28
N GLY A 199 6.82 12.14 7.25
CA GLY A 199 6.53 11.37 6.04
C GLY A 199 7.79 11.03 5.26
N SER A 200 7.62 10.52 4.04
CA SER A 200 8.75 10.20 3.16
C SER A 200 9.17 11.41 2.35
N ALA A 201 10.49 11.60 2.13
CA ALA A 201 11.00 12.63 1.21
C ALA A 201 10.43 12.48 -0.22
N LEU A 202 10.05 11.26 -0.59
CA LEU A 202 9.46 10.89 -1.88
C LEU A 202 7.94 11.09 -1.95
N GLY A 203 7.33 11.76 -0.97
CA GLY A 203 5.92 12.19 -0.98
C GLY A 203 4.83 11.12 -0.87
N GLY A 204 5.17 9.82 -1.01
CA GLY A 204 4.21 8.71 -0.99
C GLY A 204 3.68 8.32 0.39
N ILE A 205 4.41 8.64 1.47
CA ILE A 205 3.98 8.40 2.87
C ILE A 205 3.62 9.74 3.52
N PRO A 206 2.43 9.87 4.12
CA PRO A 206 1.98 11.15 4.65
C PRO A 206 2.73 11.58 5.89
N ARG A 207 2.79 12.90 6.08
CA ARG A 207 3.13 13.56 7.34
C ARG A 207 2.04 13.31 8.39
N LEU A 208 2.48 12.92 9.59
CA LEU A 208 1.69 12.81 10.83
C LEU A 208 1.97 13.99 11.79
N ALA A 209 3.20 14.51 11.79
CA ALA A 209 3.70 15.56 12.69
C ALA A 209 2.83 16.82 12.66
N GLY A 210 2.17 17.22 13.74
CA GLY A 210 1.35 18.44 13.78
C GLY A 210 -0.05 18.28 13.17
N GLN A 211 -0.47 17.05 12.90
CA GLN A 211 -1.86 16.76 12.54
C GLN A 211 -2.76 16.77 13.79
N LYS A 212 -4.06 17.02 13.64
CA LYS A 212 -4.99 17.05 14.78
C LYS A 212 -5.11 15.66 15.42
N THR A 213 -5.07 15.62 16.76
CA THR A 213 -5.22 14.38 17.55
C THR A 213 -6.49 13.62 17.16
N ALA A 214 -7.63 14.30 17.09
CA ALA A 214 -8.91 13.65 16.77
C ALA A 214 -8.94 13.07 15.35
N TYR A 215 -8.27 13.69 14.38
CA TYR A 215 -8.12 13.12 13.04
C TYR A 215 -7.22 11.88 13.06
N LEU A 216 -6.07 11.93 13.75
CA LEU A 216 -5.14 10.79 13.83
C LEU A 216 -5.79 9.60 14.54
N GLU A 217 -6.47 9.82 15.67
CA GLU A 217 -7.21 8.77 16.38
C GLU A 217 -8.26 8.12 15.46
N MET A 218 -9.10 8.93 14.81
CA MET A 218 -10.10 8.45 13.85
C MET A 218 -9.48 7.67 12.69
N ALA A 219 -8.38 8.18 12.12
CA ALA A 219 -7.70 7.52 11.03
C ALA A 219 -7.18 6.14 11.45
N LEU A 220 -6.53 6.04 12.60
CA LEU A 220 -6.01 4.78 13.13
C LEU A 220 -7.13 3.78 13.43
N GLU A 221 -8.27 4.25 13.97
CA GLU A 221 -9.46 3.41 14.16
C GLU A 221 -10.04 2.91 12.83
N ASP A 222 -10.18 3.79 11.84
CA ASP A 222 -10.77 3.43 10.55
C ASP A 222 -9.86 2.47 9.76
N PHE A 223 -8.53 2.58 9.89
CA PHE A 223 -7.60 1.58 9.35
C PHE A 223 -7.69 0.25 10.10
N ALA A 224 -7.68 0.27 11.44
CA ALA A 224 -7.77 -0.96 12.24
C ALA A 224 -9.09 -1.73 11.99
N ALA A 225 -10.18 -1.01 11.70
CA ALA A 225 -11.49 -1.57 11.37
C ALA A 225 -11.66 -1.88 9.87
N ALA A 226 -10.64 -1.66 9.04
CA ALA A 226 -10.67 -1.78 7.57
C ALA A 226 -11.79 -0.97 6.88
N THR A 227 -12.39 0.03 7.56
CA THR A 227 -13.38 0.94 6.97
C THR A 227 -12.71 1.99 6.09
N ARG A 228 -11.42 2.25 6.32
CA ARG A 228 -10.51 3.02 5.45
C ARG A 228 -9.45 2.06 4.89
N PRO A 229 -9.68 1.44 3.73
CA PRO A 229 -8.83 0.36 3.25
C PRO A 229 -7.42 0.83 2.88
N SER A 230 -6.40 0.10 3.30
CA SER A 230 -5.00 0.25 2.88
C SER A 230 -4.19 -0.97 3.28
N GLY A 231 -3.52 -1.58 2.30
CA GLY A 231 -2.69 -2.74 2.58
C GLY A 231 -1.40 -2.43 3.33
N MET A 232 -1.10 -1.15 3.53
CA MET A 232 0.07 -0.69 4.29
C MET A 232 -0.30 -0.23 5.69
N MET A 233 -1.45 0.41 5.87
CA MET A 233 -1.86 0.96 7.17
C MET A 233 -2.75 0.04 7.99
N GLU A 234 -3.43 -0.95 7.40
CA GLU A 234 -4.18 -1.95 8.16
C GLU A 234 -3.27 -2.84 9.04
N PRO A 235 -2.19 -3.46 8.52
CA PRO A 235 -1.36 -4.37 9.33
C PRO A 235 -0.77 -3.75 10.60
N PRO A 236 -0.19 -2.54 10.59
CA PRO A 236 0.36 -1.94 11.81
C PRO A 236 -0.71 -1.43 12.78
N THR A 237 -1.97 -1.28 12.37
CA THR A 237 -3.03 -0.70 13.21
C THR A 237 -3.95 -1.73 13.86
N VAL A 238 -4.09 -2.92 13.28
CA VAL A 238 -4.99 -3.97 13.79
C VAL A 238 -4.65 -4.45 15.20
N ASN A 239 -3.36 -4.39 15.57
CA ASN A 239 -2.87 -4.82 16.89
C ASN A 239 -2.78 -3.67 17.91
N LEU A 240 -3.20 -2.45 17.54
CA LEU A 240 -3.25 -1.33 18.47
C LEU A 240 -4.56 -1.38 19.26
N ASP A 241 -4.48 -1.24 20.59
CA ASP A 241 -5.67 -0.96 21.39
C ASP A 241 -6.08 0.52 21.31
N ARG A 242 -7.19 0.88 21.96
CA ARG A 242 -7.71 2.26 21.96
C ARG A 242 -6.75 3.25 22.65
N GLN A 243 -6.10 2.84 23.73
CA GLN A 243 -5.18 3.70 24.48
C GLN A 243 -3.94 3.99 23.64
N GLN A 244 -3.33 2.96 23.05
CA GLN A 244 -2.18 3.07 22.17
C GLN A 244 -2.46 3.97 20.97
N ARG A 245 -3.64 3.84 20.34
CA ARG A 245 -4.06 4.77 19.26
C ARG A 245 -4.12 6.22 19.73
N SER A 246 -4.67 6.47 20.91
CA SER A 246 -4.75 7.82 21.49
C SER A 246 -3.38 8.40 21.83
N GLU A 247 -2.50 7.59 22.42
CA GLU A 247 -1.13 8.00 22.75
C GLU A 247 -0.31 8.35 21.51
N LEU A 248 -0.38 7.52 20.46
CA LEU A 248 0.28 7.80 19.18
C LEU A 248 -0.26 9.07 18.53
N ALA A 249 -1.58 9.27 18.55
CA ALA A 249 -2.20 10.47 18.00
C ALA A 249 -1.77 11.74 18.74
N LYS A 250 -1.73 11.71 20.08
CA LYS A 250 -1.23 12.82 20.91
C LYS A 250 0.26 13.09 20.68
N TYR A 251 1.05 12.02 20.55
CA TYR A 251 2.48 12.14 20.29
C TYR A 251 2.74 12.88 18.97
N TYR A 252 2.20 12.38 17.85
CA TYR A 252 2.45 13.01 16.56
C TYR A 252 1.81 14.39 16.42
N SER A 253 0.66 14.64 17.05
CA SER A 253 0.03 15.97 17.03
C SER A 253 0.83 17.04 17.77
N SER A 254 1.65 16.64 18.75
CA SER A 254 2.50 17.55 19.53
C SER A 254 3.75 18.04 18.80
N ILE A 255 4.09 17.44 17.65
CA ILE A 255 5.30 17.78 16.89
C ILE A 255 5.03 18.99 15.98
N SER A 256 5.87 20.04 16.05
CA SER A 256 5.69 21.29 15.29
C SER A 256 5.92 21.13 13.78
N LEU A 257 5.20 21.93 12.98
CA LEU A 257 5.28 21.97 11.51
C LEU A 257 6.54 22.68 10.99
N ASP A 258 7.11 23.62 11.75
CA ASP A 258 8.27 24.42 11.32
C ASP A 258 9.54 23.60 11.09
N GLU A 259 9.60 22.42 11.68
CA GLU A 259 10.76 21.53 11.64
C GLU A 259 10.74 20.55 10.46
N ALA A 260 9.62 20.42 9.73
CA ALA A 260 9.51 19.57 8.54
C ALA A 260 9.92 20.38 7.29
N THR A 261 11.11 20.08 6.75
CA THR A 261 11.68 20.78 5.59
C THR A 261 11.48 20.01 4.29
N ASN A 262 10.85 20.65 3.30
CA ASN A 262 11.14 20.43 1.89
C ASN A 262 11.00 21.75 1.12
N LYS A 263 12.01 22.08 0.30
CA LYS A 263 12.05 23.27 -0.56
C LYS A 263 11.35 22.96 -1.89
N ILE A 264 10.46 23.83 -2.36
CA ILE A 264 9.83 23.72 -3.69
C ILE A 264 10.33 24.84 -4.60
N THR A 265 10.76 24.45 -5.82
CA THR A 265 11.27 25.27 -6.92
C THR A 265 10.18 25.98 -7.74
N GLU A 266 10.54 27.04 -8.48
CA GLU A 266 9.68 28.08 -9.08
C GLU A 266 8.72 27.69 -10.22
N ALA A 267 8.73 26.46 -10.75
CA ALA A 267 7.93 26.06 -11.94
C ALA A 267 6.40 25.95 -11.71
N VAL A 268 5.90 26.60 -10.65
CA VAL A 268 4.68 26.27 -9.91
C VAL A 268 3.63 27.39 -10.01
N SER A 269 3.88 28.48 -10.74
CA SER A 269 3.04 29.69 -10.65
C SER A 269 1.56 29.47 -11.07
N GLU A 270 1.29 28.89 -12.24
CA GLU A 270 -0.09 28.83 -12.77
C GLU A 270 -0.92 27.72 -12.09
N LEU A 271 -0.35 26.52 -11.93
CA LEU A 271 -0.99 25.43 -11.17
C LEU A 271 -1.22 25.82 -9.71
N ARG A 272 -0.28 26.52 -9.06
CA ARG A 272 -0.49 27.02 -7.69
C ARG A 272 -1.56 28.10 -7.64
N GLN A 273 -1.65 28.97 -8.64
CA GLN A 273 -2.71 29.99 -8.70
C GLN A 273 -4.08 29.34 -8.86
N ARG A 274 -4.21 28.34 -9.75
CA ARG A 274 -5.43 27.53 -9.87
C ARG A 274 -5.78 26.84 -8.55
N GLY A 275 -4.78 26.26 -7.89
CA GLY A 275 -4.93 25.60 -6.59
C GLY A 275 -5.39 26.56 -5.50
N ALA A 276 -4.83 27.78 -5.45
CA ALA A 276 -5.21 28.82 -4.52
C ALA A 276 -6.67 29.26 -4.73
N VAL A 277 -7.09 29.48 -5.98
CA VAL A 277 -8.49 29.84 -6.29
C VAL A 277 -9.45 28.76 -5.79
N LEU A 278 -9.18 27.48 -6.06
CA LEU A 278 -10.02 26.38 -5.56
C LEU A 278 -9.99 26.28 -4.02
N ALA A 279 -8.83 26.47 -3.41
CA ALA A 279 -8.67 26.41 -1.97
C ALA A 279 -9.46 27.51 -1.25
N GLU A 280 -9.43 28.73 -1.80
CA GLU A 280 -9.99 29.92 -1.16
C GLU A 280 -11.45 30.19 -1.52
N GLN A 281 -11.82 29.94 -2.77
CA GLN A 281 -13.11 30.33 -3.36
C GLN A 281 -13.95 29.12 -3.79
N GLY A 282 -13.30 27.98 -4.05
CA GLY A 282 -13.95 26.80 -4.62
C GLY A 282 -14.36 27.02 -6.08
N ALA A 283 -15.27 26.17 -6.55
CA ALA A 283 -15.94 26.32 -7.84
C ALA A 283 -17.43 25.92 -7.69
N PRO A 284 -18.30 26.86 -7.24
CA PRO A 284 -19.70 26.55 -6.94
C PRO A 284 -20.50 25.98 -8.12
N SER A 285 -20.19 26.42 -9.36
CA SER A 285 -20.80 25.87 -10.59
C SER A 285 -20.54 24.38 -10.78
N ARG A 286 -19.45 23.86 -10.19
CA ARG A 286 -19.08 22.43 -10.19
C ARG A 286 -19.33 21.76 -8.84
N ARG A 287 -20.05 22.44 -7.92
CA ARG A 287 -20.33 22.00 -6.54
C ARG A 287 -19.07 21.74 -5.71
N ILE A 288 -18.00 22.49 -5.98
CA ILE A 288 -16.78 22.45 -5.18
C ILE A 288 -16.83 23.62 -4.18
N PRO A 289 -17.05 23.39 -2.88
CA PRO A 289 -16.88 24.45 -1.88
C PRO A 289 -15.41 24.85 -1.75
N ALA A 290 -15.14 26.05 -1.24
CA ALA A 290 -13.80 26.45 -0.86
C ALA A 290 -13.22 25.47 0.17
N CYS A 291 -12.04 24.91 -0.10
CA CYS A 291 -11.42 23.91 0.76
C CYS A 291 -11.23 24.43 2.19
N GLN A 292 -10.83 25.70 2.33
CA GLN A 292 -10.61 26.35 3.62
C GLN A 292 -11.86 26.49 4.50
N ALA A 293 -13.07 26.41 3.91
CA ALA A 293 -14.32 26.48 4.68
C ALA A 293 -14.42 25.31 5.67
N CYS A 294 -13.86 24.16 5.31
CA CYS A 294 -13.79 22.96 6.14
C CYS A 294 -12.40 22.75 6.73
N HIS A 295 -11.33 22.90 5.93
CA HIS A 295 -9.95 22.61 6.35
C HIS A 295 -9.23 23.78 7.03
N GLY A 296 -9.94 24.87 7.34
CA GLY A 296 -9.39 26.03 8.01
C GLY A 296 -8.60 26.94 7.08
N LYS A 297 -8.35 28.17 7.54
CA LYS A 297 -7.49 29.12 6.84
C LYS A 297 -6.10 28.52 6.65
N ASP A 298 -5.53 28.70 5.46
CA ASP A 298 -4.23 28.16 5.07
C ASP A 298 -4.10 26.63 5.19
N GLY A 299 -5.21 25.90 5.39
CA GLY A 299 -5.22 24.45 5.54
C GLY A 299 -4.75 23.94 6.90
N LEU A 300 -4.80 24.77 7.95
CA LEU A 300 -4.33 24.42 9.31
C LEU A 300 -5.34 23.64 10.18
N ALA A 301 -6.43 23.16 9.56
CA ALA A 301 -7.61 22.59 10.22
C ALA A 301 -8.33 23.56 11.17
N ARG A 302 -9.60 23.28 11.44
CA ARG A 302 -10.43 24.09 12.33
C ARG A 302 -10.47 23.47 13.73
N GLU A 303 -10.33 24.30 14.76
CA GLU A 303 -10.45 23.84 16.16
C GLU A 303 -11.85 23.30 16.49
N ASN A 304 -12.90 23.86 15.88
CA ASN A 304 -14.28 23.45 16.13
C ASN A 304 -14.70 22.17 15.37
N VAL A 305 -13.86 21.66 14.47
CA VAL A 305 -14.10 20.39 13.75
C VAL A 305 -12.77 19.62 13.65
N PRO A 306 -12.21 19.16 14.79
CA PRO A 306 -10.85 18.62 14.87
C PRO A 306 -10.67 17.28 14.13
N GLN A 307 -11.75 16.68 13.64
CA GLN A 307 -11.74 15.49 12.78
C GLN A 307 -11.40 15.82 11.32
N TYR A 308 -11.45 17.09 10.92
CA TYR A 308 -11.03 17.48 9.58
C TYR A 308 -9.51 17.72 9.58
N PRO A 309 -8.74 17.08 8.67
CA PRO A 309 -7.30 17.12 8.72
C PRO A 309 -6.74 18.48 8.29
N ALA A 310 -5.58 18.81 8.85
CA ALA A 310 -4.70 19.83 8.31
C ALA A 310 -4.11 19.35 6.97
N LEU A 311 -4.09 20.23 5.98
CA LEU A 311 -3.58 20.02 4.62
C LEU A 311 -2.23 20.70 4.40
N ALA A 312 -1.96 21.81 5.11
CA ALA A 312 -0.72 22.57 4.99
C ALA A 312 0.51 21.68 5.18
N GLY A 313 1.50 21.80 4.30
CA GLY A 313 2.76 21.07 4.37
C GLY A 313 2.61 19.54 4.26
N GLN A 314 1.47 19.05 3.77
CA GLN A 314 1.31 17.63 3.43
C GLN A 314 1.86 17.38 2.03
N HIS A 315 2.43 16.21 1.80
CA HIS A 315 3.03 15.85 0.51
C HIS A 315 2.01 15.92 -0.64
N ALA A 316 2.37 16.59 -1.73
CA ALA A 316 1.51 16.77 -2.90
C ALA A 316 1.04 15.42 -3.47
N ASP A 317 1.94 14.45 -3.62
CA ASP A 317 1.60 13.11 -4.11
C ASP A 317 0.60 12.38 -3.21
N TYR A 318 0.74 12.53 -1.88
CA TYR A 318 -0.22 11.97 -0.95
C TYR A 318 -1.58 12.64 -1.11
N LEU A 319 -1.63 13.97 -1.10
CA LEU A 319 -2.87 14.75 -1.25
C LEU A 319 -3.59 14.43 -2.57
N GLY A 320 -2.85 14.42 -3.67
CA GLY A 320 -3.37 14.08 -4.99
C GLY A 320 -3.99 12.68 -5.00
N ASN A 321 -3.27 11.70 -4.46
CA ASN A 321 -3.78 10.34 -4.33
C ASN A 321 -5.03 10.26 -3.43
N GLN A 322 -5.10 11.04 -2.35
CA GLN A 322 -6.28 11.04 -1.48
C GLN A 322 -7.50 11.56 -2.22
N LEU A 323 -7.35 12.66 -2.96
CA LEU A 323 -8.43 13.26 -3.75
C LEU A 323 -8.90 12.32 -4.86
N GLN A 324 -7.98 11.63 -5.54
CA GLN A 324 -8.33 10.59 -6.51
C GLN A 324 -9.11 9.43 -5.87
N LEU A 325 -8.69 8.97 -4.69
CA LEU A 325 -9.39 7.93 -3.94
C LEU A 325 -10.79 8.38 -3.47
N PHE A 326 -10.96 9.63 -3.04
CA PHE A 326 -12.27 10.19 -2.70
C PHE A 326 -13.16 10.28 -3.94
N ARG A 327 -12.63 10.80 -5.06
CA ARG A 327 -13.36 10.89 -6.33
C ARG A 327 -13.85 9.53 -6.82
N ALA A 328 -13.02 8.49 -6.65
CA ALA A 328 -13.35 7.11 -7.01
C ALA A 328 -14.18 6.35 -5.96
N GLY A 329 -14.49 6.95 -4.80
CA GLY A 329 -15.18 6.26 -3.70
C GLY A 329 -14.37 5.13 -3.03
N LYS A 330 -13.05 5.08 -3.27
CA LYS A 330 -12.15 4.02 -2.78
C LYS A 330 -11.44 4.38 -1.49
N ARG A 331 -11.52 5.63 -1.01
CA ARG A 331 -10.75 6.07 0.17
C ARG A 331 -11.17 5.40 1.47
N GLY A 332 -12.48 5.23 1.66
CA GLY A 332 -13.10 4.78 2.91
C GLY A 332 -12.86 5.72 4.10
N GLY A 333 -13.38 5.33 5.27
CA GLY A 333 -13.36 6.09 6.51
C GLY A 333 -14.68 6.83 6.77
N ARG A 334 -14.97 7.07 8.05
CA ARG A 334 -16.31 7.50 8.49
C ARG A 334 -16.74 8.90 8.01
N LEU A 335 -15.78 9.73 7.60
CA LEU A 335 -16.02 11.07 7.03
C LEU A 335 -15.75 11.15 5.52
N ALA A 336 -15.53 10.03 4.85
CA ALA A 336 -15.09 10.03 3.47
C ALA A 336 -16.07 10.71 2.51
N GLU A 337 -17.37 10.48 2.70
CA GLU A 337 -18.39 10.99 1.77
C GLU A 337 -18.45 12.52 1.72
N VAL A 338 -18.09 13.20 2.83
CA VAL A 338 -17.97 14.66 2.87
C VAL A 338 -16.96 15.14 1.81
N MET A 339 -15.81 14.48 1.72
CA MET A 339 -14.78 14.81 0.73
C MET A 339 -15.04 14.20 -0.64
N SER A 340 -15.64 13.02 -0.73
CA SER A 340 -16.03 12.40 -2.01
C SER A 340 -16.99 13.30 -2.79
N ALA A 341 -17.94 13.96 -2.12
CA ALA A 341 -18.84 14.91 -2.75
C ALA A 341 -18.12 16.06 -3.45
N THR A 342 -17.11 16.64 -2.80
CA THR A 342 -16.24 17.67 -3.38
C THR A 342 -15.34 17.12 -4.48
N ALA A 343 -14.71 15.97 -4.25
CA ALA A 343 -13.73 15.38 -5.14
C ALA A 343 -14.32 14.93 -6.49
N ARG A 344 -15.61 14.56 -6.54
CA ARG A 344 -16.34 14.25 -7.78
C ARG A 344 -16.39 15.41 -8.77
N GLY A 345 -16.28 16.66 -8.31
CA GLY A 345 -16.24 17.84 -9.18
C GLY A 345 -14.84 18.20 -9.70
N LEU A 346 -13.78 17.60 -9.16
CA LEU A 346 -12.38 17.94 -9.48
C LEU A 346 -11.88 17.18 -10.70
N THR A 347 -11.29 17.92 -11.65
CA THR A 347 -10.48 17.35 -12.74
C THR A 347 -9.10 16.92 -12.24
N ASP A 348 -8.34 16.18 -13.05
CA ASP A 348 -6.98 15.76 -12.68
C ASP A 348 -6.07 16.97 -12.43
N ASP A 349 -6.14 17.99 -13.29
CA ASP A 349 -5.41 19.24 -13.09
C ASP A 349 -5.83 19.98 -11.81
N ASP A 350 -7.11 19.93 -11.42
CA ASP A 350 -7.55 20.56 -10.17
C ASP A 350 -6.96 19.83 -8.96
N ILE A 351 -6.92 18.50 -9.02
CA ILE A 351 -6.33 17.66 -7.96
C ILE A 351 -4.86 17.97 -7.81
N GLU A 352 -4.11 18.01 -8.91
CA GLU A 352 -2.69 18.36 -8.93
C GLU A 352 -2.46 19.78 -8.40
N ALA A 353 -3.23 20.75 -8.88
CA ALA A 353 -3.15 22.15 -8.48
C ALA A 353 -3.37 22.35 -6.97
N VAL A 354 -4.43 21.76 -6.40
CA VAL A 354 -4.76 21.89 -4.97
C VAL A 354 -3.74 21.14 -4.10
N ALA A 355 -3.28 19.97 -4.53
CA ALA A 355 -2.25 19.21 -3.84
C ALA A 355 -0.92 19.99 -3.77
N MET A 356 -0.51 20.58 -4.89
CA MET A 356 0.69 21.43 -4.95
C MET A 356 0.54 22.68 -4.09
N TYR A 357 -0.61 23.35 -4.13
CA TYR A 357 -0.89 24.52 -3.32
C TYR A 357 -0.71 24.24 -1.83
N TYR A 358 -1.43 23.26 -1.28
CA TYR A 358 -1.37 22.95 0.16
C TYR A 358 -0.03 22.38 0.59
N SER A 359 0.69 21.65 -0.28
CA SER A 359 2.04 21.17 0.03
C SER A 359 3.06 22.27 0.22
N ALA A 360 2.82 23.45 -0.37
CA ALA A 360 3.69 24.61 -0.26
C ALA A 360 3.40 25.49 0.97
N LEU A 361 2.28 25.27 1.66
CA LEU A 361 1.91 25.99 2.89
C LEU A 361 2.61 25.39 4.12
N ARG A 362 2.65 26.15 5.21
CA ARG A 362 3.22 25.72 6.51
C ARG A 362 2.23 25.88 7.64
#